data_AF-A0AAJ1B0R8-F1
#
_entry.id   AF-A0AAJ1B0R8-F1
#
_cell.length_a   1.000
_cell.length_b   1.000
_cell.length_c   1.000
_cell.angle_alpha   90.00
_cell.angle_beta   90.00
_cell.angle_gamma   90.00
#
_symmetry.space_group_name_H-M   'P 1'
#
loop_
_entity.id
_entity.type
_entity.pdbx_description
1 polymer ?
#
loop_
_entity_poly.entity_id
_entity_poly.type
_entity_poly.pdbx_seq_one_letter_code
_entity_poly.pdbx_strand_id
1 'polypeptide(L)'
;WAQIDVVLKRRADLIPNLVETVKGYASHEKETLENAIKARNTYVTANSPQDQLAASGELNQALSRLMMLGEAYPVLKANTNFMELQKEL
;
A
#
# COMPACT_ATOMS: atom_id res chain seq x y z
N TRP A 1 -17.85 12.20 -4.01
CA TRP A 1 -16.76 12.27 -3.03
C TRP A 1 -16.84 11.17 -1.98
N ALA A 2 -17.95 10.97 -1.26
CA ALA A 2 -18.06 9.99 -0.18
C ALA A 2 -17.60 8.55 -0.54
N GLN A 3 -17.91 8.03 -1.73
CA GLN A 3 -17.58 6.65 -2.08
C GLN A 3 -16.12 6.44 -2.51
N ILE A 4 -15.52 7.43 -3.19
CA ILE A 4 -14.11 7.42 -3.59
C ILE A 4 -13.21 7.48 -2.35
N ASP A 5 -13.62 8.27 -1.35
CA ASP A 5 -12.90 8.44 -0.10
C ASP A 5 -12.86 7.15 0.73
N VAL A 6 -13.95 6.38 0.74
CA VAL A 6 -14.01 5.07 1.43
C VAL A 6 -13.02 4.06 0.83
N VAL A 7 -12.88 4.01 -0.50
CA VAL A 7 -11.95 3.08 -1.14
C VAL A 7 -10.51 3.48 -0.86
N LEU A 8 -10.16 4.76 -1.03
CA LEU A 8 -8.81 5.27 -0.77
C LEU A 8 -8.41 5.08 0.70
N LYS A 9 -9.34 5.33 1.63
CA LYS A 9 -9.14 5.10 3.06
C LYS A 9 -8.90 3.63 3.37
N ARG A 10 -9.71 2.72 2.83
CA ARG A 10 -9.50 1.28 3.00
C ARG A 10 -8.12 0.85 2.50
N ARG A 11 -7.67 1.35 1.35
CA ARG A 11 -6.33 1.07 0.82
C ARG A 11 -5.24 1.53 1.78
N ALA A 12 -5.35 2.75 2.30
CA ALA A 12 -4.41 3.29 3.28
C ALA A 12 -4.39 2.51 4.61
N ASP A 13 -5.53 1.98 5.03
CA ASP A 13 -5.66 1.16 6.24
C ASP A 13 -5.04 -0.23 6.08
N LEU A 14 -5.00 -0.78 4.86
CA LEU A 14 -4.40 -2.09 4.57
C LEU A 14 -2.87 -2.05 4.37
N ILE A 15 -2.27 -0.89 4.12
CA ILE A 15 -0.82 -0.75 3.87
C ILE A 15 0.05 -1.32 5.00
N PRO A 16 -0.21 -1.06 6.30
CA PRO A 16 0.61 -1.64 7.37
C PRO A 16 0.64 -3.18 7.33
N ASN A 17 -0.50 -3.82 7.08
CA ASN A 17 -0.60 -5.28 6.96
C ASN A 17 0.14 -5.80 5.73
N LEU A 18 0.03 -5.08 4.61
CA LEU A 18 0.74 -5.41 3.38
C LEU A 18 2.26 -5.28 3.57
N VAL A 19 2.72 -4.19 4.17
CA VAL A 19 4.14 -3.95 4.46
C VAL A 19 4.70 -5.04 5.37
N GLU A 20 3.99 -5.42 6.43
CA GLU A 20 4.46 -6.48 7.33
C GLU A 20 4.53 -7.84 6.63
N THR A 21 3.53 -8.16 5.79
CA THR A 21 3.52 -9.38 4.99
C THR A 21 4.71 -9.40 4.03
N VAL A 22 4.92 -8.33 3.26
CA VAL A 22 6.02 -8.23 2.30
C VAL A 22 7.38 -8.26 3.00
N LYS A 23 7.52 -7.58 4.13
CA LYS A 23 8.76 -7.53 4.92
C LYS A 23 9.24 -8.91 5.36
N GLY A 24 8.32 -9.83 5.65
CA GLY A 24 8.64 -11.22 5.99
C GLY A 24 9.35 -11.99 4.86
N TYR A 25 9.15 -11.58 3.60
CA TYR A 25 9.69 -12.26 2.42
C TYR A 25 10.74 -11.45 1.66
N ALA A 26 10.66 -10.13 1.69
CA ALA A 26 11.46 -9.19 0.92
C ALA A 26 12.14 -8.15 1.84
N SER A 27 12.86 -8.62 2.86
CA SER A 27 13.49 -7.77 3.89
C SER A 27 14.57 -6.83 3.35
N HIS A 28 15.10 -7.09 2.15
CA HIS A 28 16.04 -6.23 1.44
C HIS A 28 15.37 -4.99 0.80
N GLU A 29 14.05 -4.99 0.65
CA GLU A 29 13.26 -3.92 0.03
C GLU A 29 12.91 -2.78 1.01
N LYS A 30 13.82 -2.46 1.94
CA LYS A 30 13.54 -1.51 3.03
C LYS A 30 13.06 -0.15 2.52
N GLU A 31 13.71 0.38 1.50
CA GLU A 31 13.34 1.67 0.91
C GLU A 31 11.91 1.64 0.33
N THR A 32 11.55 0.56 -0.36
CA THR A 32 10.20 0.37 -0.92
C THR A 32 9.14 0.32 0.19
N LEU A 33 9.42 -0.42 1.27
CA LEU A 33 8.52 -0.55 2.41
C LEU A 33 8.37 0.78 3.18
N GLU A 34 9.47 1.50 3.41
CA GLU A 34 9.44 2.81 4.05
C GLU A 34 8.66 3.83 3.22
N ASN A 35 8.86 3.83 1.90
CA ASN A 35 8.12 4.71 1.00
C ASN A 35 6.61 4.44 1.03
N ALA A 36 6.19 3.17 1.17
CA ALA A 36 4.79 2.84 1.33
C ALA A 36 4.19 3.37 2.64
N ILE A 37 4.91 3.26 3.75
CA ILE A 37 4.49 3.83 5.04
C ILE A 37 4.42 5.36 4.96
N LYS A 38 5.40 6.00 4.31
CA LYS A 38 5.39 7.46 4.09
C LYS A 38 4.18 7.91 3.28
N ALA A 39 3.93 7.29 2.12
CA ALA A 39 2.78 7.61 1.27
C ALA A 39 1.45 7.45 2.02
N ARG A 40 1.32 6.38 2.82
CA ARG A 40 0.17 6.16 3.70
C ARG A 40 -0.01 7.28 4.71
N ASN A 41 1.06 7.70 5.37
CA ASN A 41 1.02 8.78 6.34
C ASN A 41 0.64 10.10 5.69
N THR A 42 1.22 10.45 4.53
CA THR A 42 0.87 11.65 3.76
C THR A 42 -0.64 11.69 3.48
N TYR A 43 -1.24 10.59 3.03
CA TYR A 43 -2.68 10.51 2.77
C TYR A 43 -3.52 10.67 4.05
N VAL A 44 -3.13 10.03 5.15
CA VAL A 44 -3.89 10.06 6.41
C VAL A 44 -3.79 11.41 7.13
N THR A 45 -2.67 12.13 6.98
CA THR A 45 -2.47 13.46 7.60
C THR A 45 -2.88 14.62 6.71
N ALA A 46 -3.33 14.36 5.48
CA ALA A 46 -3.82 15.40 4.58
C ALA A 46 -5.07 16.08 5.14
N ASN A 47 -5.06 17.41 5.18
CA ASN A 47 -6.10 18.20 5.87
C ASN A 47 -7.19 18.74 4.92
N SER A 48 -7.01 18.58 3.61
CA SER A 48 -7.98 19.01 2.61
C SER A 48 -8.25 17.93 1.56
N PRO A 49 -9.42 17.95 0.90
CA PRO A 49 -9.71 17.02 -0.21
C PRO A 49 -8.72 17.14 -1.37
N GLN A 50 -8.18 18.34 -1.64
CA GLN A 50 -7.13 18.52 -2.65
C GLN A 50 -5.82 17.83 -2.24
N ASP A 51 -5.40 17.97 -0.98
CA ASP A 51 -4.19 17.32 -0.48
C ASP A 51 -4.34 15.79 -0.45
N GLN A 52 -5.52 15.29 -0.06
CA GLN A 52 -5.84 13.87 -0.11
C GLN A 52 -5.81 13.33 -1.53
N LEU A 53 -6.30 14.09 -2.51
CA LEU A 53 -6.27 13.69 -3.92
C LEU A 53 -4.82 13.61 -4.42
N ALA A 54 -3.97 14.58 -4.08
CA ALA A 54 -2.54 14.54 -4.43
C ALA A 54 -1.84 13.33 -3.76
N ALA A 55 -2.04 13.13 -2.46
CA ALA A 55 -1.48 12.01 -1.71
C ALA A 55 -1.99 10.64 -2.18
N SER A 56 -3.21 10.57 -2.71
CA SER A 56 -3.76 9.33 -3.28
C SER A 56 -2.96 8.82 -4.48
N GLY A 57 -2.34 9.74 -5.24
CA GLY A 57 -1.44 9.40 -6.34
C GLY A 57 -0.18 8.69 -5.82
N GLU A 58 0.44 9.23 -4.78
CA GLU A 58 1.60 8.62 -4.12
C GLU A 58 1.24 7.27 -3.50
N LEU A 59 0.07 7.17 -2.86
CA LEU A 59 -0.46 5.93 -2.30
C LEU A 59 -0.59 4.83 -3.36
N ASN A 60 -1.18 5.15 -4.51
CA ASN A 60 -1.34 4.20 -5.62
C ASN A 60 0.00 3.77 -6.21
N GLN A 61 0.97 4.68 -6.31
CA GLN A 61 2.32 4.34 -6.77
C GLN A 61 3.03 3.40 -5.80
N ALA A 62 2.94 3.67 -4.49
CA ALA A 62 3.50 2.81 -3.46
C ALA A 62 2.88 1.40 -3.50
N LEU A 63 1.56 1.31 -3.58
CA LEU A 63 0.84 0.03 -3.72
C LEU A 63 1.30 -0.74 -4.97
N SER A 64 1.44 -0.05 -6.10
CA SER A 64 1.92 -0.68 -7.34
C SER A 64 3.33 -1.27 -7.18
N ARG A 65 4.23 -0.58 -6.46
CA ARG A 65 5.56 -1.11 -6.13
C ARG A 65 5.49 -2.34 -5.24
N LEU A 66 4.65 -2.34 -4.22
CA LEU A 66 4.45 -3.51 -3.36
C LEU A 66 3.89 -4.71 -4.15
N MET A 67 3.00 -4.48 -5.13
CA MET A 67 2.53 -5.55 -6.02
C MET A 67 3.63 -6.11 -6.90
N MET A 68 4.52 -5.26 -7.42
CA MET A 68 5.67 -5.71 -8.22
C MET A 68 6.64 -6.57 -7.40
N LEU A 69 6.76 -6.35 -6.09
CA LEU A 69 7.51 -7.26 -5.21
C LEU A 69 6.87 -8.65 -5.16
N GLY A 70 5.54 -8.76 -5.25
CA GLY A 70 4.90 -10.06 -5.42
C GLY A 70 5.42 -10.82 -6.65
N GLU A 71 5.60 -10.13 -7.78
CA GLU A 71 6.13 -10.74 -9.01
C GLU A 71 7.61 -11.13 -8.90
N ALA A 72 8.41 -10.32 -8.22
CA ALA A 72 9.84 -10.57 -8.01
C ALA A 72 10.12 -11.66 -6.96
N TYR A 73 9.19 -11.92 -6.04
CA TYR A 73 9.34 -12.87 -4.93
C TYR A 73 8.24 -13.95 -4.99
N PRO A 74 8.46 -15.10 -5.68
CA PRO A 74 7.42 -16.10 -5.91
C PRO A 74 6.77 -16.69 -4.65
N VAL A 75 7.54 -16.79 -3.55
CA VAL A 75 7.02 -17.28 -2.26
C VAL A 75 6.05 -16.27 -1.64
N LEU A 76 6.34 -14.97 -1.76
CA LEU A 76 5.40 -13.89 -1.37
C LEU A 76 4.14 -13.94 -2.24
N LYS A 77 4.30 -14.13 -3.56
CA LYS A 77 3.16 -14.26 -4.49
C LYS A 77 2.19 -15.36 -4.10
N ALA A 78 2.73 -16.49 -3.61
CA ALA A 78 1.96 -17.65 -3.18
C ALA A 78 1.39 -17.51 -1.75
N ASN A 79 1.75 -16.45 -1.01
CA ASN A 79 1.25 -16.24 0.34
C ASN A 79 -0.24 -15.88 0.32
N THR A 80 -1.05 -16.64 1.07
CA THR A 80 -2.52 -16.45 1.14
C THR A 80 -2.90 -15.06 1.61
N ASN A 81 -2.26 -14.53 2.65
CA ASN A 81 -2.56 -13.20 3.19
C ASN A 81 -2.25 -12.11 2.14
N PHE A 82 -1.13 -12.24 1.42
CA PHE A 82 -0.79 -11.31 0.34
C PHE A 82 -1.85 -11.35 -0.77
N MET A 83 -2.26 -12.53 -1.23
CA MET A 83 -3.31 -12.67 -2.24
C MET A 83 -4.68 -12.13 -1.77
N GLU A 84 -5.02 -12.27 -0.50
CA GLU A 84 -6.24 -11.68 0.07
C GLU A 84 -6.18 -10.15 0.07
N LEU A 85 -5.07 -9.58 0.55
CA LEU A 85 -4.85 -8.14 0.52
C LEU A 85 -4.91 -7.58 -0.91
N GLN A 86 -4.40 -8.31 -1.90
CA GLN A 86 -4.53 -7.93 -3.32
C GLN A 86 -5.99 -7.85 -3.79
N LYS A 87 -6.87 -8.73 -3.29
CA LYS A 87 -8.29 -8.75 -3.67
C LYS A 87 -9.08 -7.62 -2.99
N GLU A 88 -8.61 -7.12 -1.86
CA GLU A 88 -9.27 -6.06 -1.11
C GLU A 88 -8.96 -4.64 -1.60
N LEU A 89 -7.90 -4.48 -2.41
CA LEU A 89 -7.39 -3.22 -2.93
C LEU A 89 -8.05 -2.82 -4.26
#